data_AF-A0A8H4LS77-F1
#
_entry.id   AF-A0A8H4LS77-F1
#
_cell.length_a   1.000
_cell.length_b   1.000
_cell.length_c   1.000
_cell.angle_alpha   90.00
_cell.angle_beta   90.00
_cell.angle_gamma   90.00
#
_symmetry.space_group_name_H-M   'P 1'
#
loop_
_entity.id
_entity.type
_entity.pdbx_description
1 polymer ?
#
loop_
_entity_poly.entity_id
_entity_poly.type
_entity_poly.pdbx_seq_one_letter_code
_entity_poly.pdbx_strand_id
1 'polypeptide(L)'
;MLIVSTTYDPICPMASAKVARQAFEDSRLIEIKGYGHCSLAQPSLCMARHLRAYLEHGTMPDYHTVCDGDRPYFHPHETKMSPRHVAGETDDDKIRAAQLAMSEVARWRRRR
;
A
#
# COMPACT_ATOMS: atom_id res chain seq x y z
N MET A 1 -2.25 -17.56 2.68
CA MET A 1 -1.09 -16.63 2.65
C MET A 1 -1.46 -15.35 1.92
N LEU A 2 -1.12 -14.17 2.45
CA LEU A 2 -1.39 -12.90 1.78
C LEU A 2 -0.15 -12.37 1.04
N ILE A 3 -0.28 -12.13 -0.27
CA ILE A 3 0.76 -11.54 -1.12
C ILE A 3 0.34 -10.11 -1.44
N VAL A 4 1.25 -9.15 -1.28
CA VAL A 4 1.02 -7.74 -1.61
C VAL A 4 2.11 -7.27 -2.58
N SER A 5 1.72 -6.77 -3.75
CA SER A 5 2.65 -6.33 -4.79
C SER A 5 2.19 -5.04 -5.44
N THR A 6 3.12 -4.22 -5.92
CA THR A 6 2.82 -3.09 -6.82
C THR A 6 2.79 -3.56 -8.27
N THR A 7 1.96 -2.92 -9.11
CA THR A 7 1.79 -3.29 -10.54
C THR A 7 3.10 -3.18 -11.33
N TYR A 8 3.88 -2.14 -11.08
CA TYR A 8 5.13 -1.82 -11.79
C TYR A 8 6.32 -1.79 -10.81
N ASP A 9 6.54 -2.89 -10.09
CA ASP A 9 7.74 -3.11 -9.28
C ASP A 9 8.92 -3.54 -10.18
N PRO A 10 10.05 -2.80 -10.20
CA PRO A 10 11.21 -3.16 -11.01
C PRO A 10 12.07 -4.29 -10.41
N ILE A 11 11.91 -4.60 -9.12
CA ILE A 11 12.70 -5.62 -8.40
C ILE A 11 11.88 -6.91 -8.23
N CYS A 12 10.60 -6.79 -7.91
CA CYS A 12 9.69 -7.90 -7.65
C CYS A 12 8.45 -7.83 -8.56
N PRO A 13 8.58 -8.13 -9.87
CA PRO A 13 7.54 -7.85 -10.85
C PRO A 13 6.23 -8.64 -10.58
N MET A 14 5.11 -8.08 -11.02
CA MET A 14 3.76 -8.66 -10.84
C MET A 14 3.64 -10.11 -11.36
N ALA A 15 4.41 -10.47 -12.39
CA ALA A 15 4.48 -11.85 -12.87
C ALA A 15 4.95 -12.83 -11.77
N SER A 16 5.97 -12.47 -11.01
CA SER A 16 6.48 -13.26 -9.88
C SER A 16 5.45 -13.36 -8.75
N ALA A 17 4.72 -12.27 -8.46
CA ALA A 17 3.64 -12.28 -7.49
C ALA A 17 2.51 -13.25 -7.88
N LYS A 18 2.14 -13.28 -9.16
CA LYS A 18 1.15 -14.24 -9.70
C LYS A 18 1.63 -15.68 -9.62
N VAL A 19 2.90 -15.95 -9.92
CA VAL A 19 3.51 -17.28 -9.77
C VAL A 19 3.50 -17.72 -8.31
N ALA A 20 3.91 -16.85 -7.38
CA ALA A 20 3.83 -17.13 -5.95
C ALA A 20 2.39 -17.43 -5.53
N ARG A 21 1.41 -16.65 -5.98
CA ARG A 21 -0.02 -16.89 -5.69
C ARG A 21 -0.52 -18.25 -6.23
N GLN A 22 0.09 -18.79 -7.27
CA GLN A 22 -0.26 -20.13 -7.80
C GLN A 22 0.45 -21.24 -7.04
N ALA A 23 1.67 -20.99 -6.55
CA ALA A 23 2.47 -21.96 -5.82
C ALA A 23 1.97 -22.22 -4.39
N PHE A 24 1.37 -21.21 -3.74
CA PHE A 24 0.88 -21.33 -2.37
C PHE A 24 -0.64 -21.53 -2.34
N GLU A 25 -1.07 -22.65 -1.73
CA GLU A 25 -2.48 -22.97 -1.52
C GLU A 25 -3.18 -21.87 -0.69
N ASP A 26 -4.44 -21.59 -1.07
CA ASP A 26 -5.28 -20.55 -0.46
C ASP A 26 -4.62 -19.17 -0.35
N SER A 27 -3.67 -18.88 -1.23
CA SER A 27 -3.08 -17.54 -1.28
C SER A 27 -4.00 -16.54 -2.00
N ARG A 28 -3.88 -15.27 -1.61
CA ARG A 28 -4.58 -14.14 -2.23
C ARG A 28 -3.58 -13.05 -2.57
N LEU A 29 -3.87 -12.28 -3.60
CA LEU A 29 -3.01 -11.20 -4.08
C LEU A 29 -3.72 -9.86 -3.97
N ILE A 30 -3.08 -8.92 -3.28
CA ILE A 30 -3.41 -7.51 -3.33
C ILE A 30 -2.43 -6.84 -4.29
N GLU A 31 -2.96 -6.24 -5.34
CA GLU A 31 -2.23 -5.43 -6.30
C GLU A 31 -2.46 -3.95 -6.01
N ILE A 32 -1.37 -3.20 -5.80
CA ILE A 32 -1.41 -1.75 -5.70
C ILE A 32 -1.04 -1.18 -7.07
N LYS A 33 -1.97 -0.50 -7.72
CA LYS A 33 -1.75 0.17 -9.00
C LYS A 33 -0.71 1.26 -8.85
N GLY A 34 0.50 0.95 -9.31
CA GLY A 34 1.57 1.89 -9.13
C GLY A 34 2.98 1.44 -9.49
N TYR A 35 3.88 2.41 -9.46
CA TYR A 35 5.31 2.28 -9.73
C TYR A 35 6.11 2.32 -8.43
N GLY A 36 7.22 1.60 -8.44
CA GLY A 36 8.18 1.57 -7.34
C GLY A 36 8.24 0.22 -6.65
N HIS A 37 9.28 0.08 -5.82
CA HIS A 37 9.57 -1.14 -5.07
C HIS A 37 9.08 -1.04 -3.63
N CYS A 38 8.62 -2.17 -3.09
CA CYS A 38 8.02 -2.34 -1.78
C CYS A 38 6.60 -1.77 -1.68
N SER A 39 5.62 -2.64 -1.43
CA SER A 39 4.19 -2.29 -1.33
C SER A 39 3.86 -1.31 -0.21
N LEU A 40 4.63 -1.29 0.88
CA LEU A 40 4.46 -0.33 1.98
C LEU A 40 5.00 1.07 1.66
N ALA A 41 5.89 1.19 0.66
CA ALA A 41 6.40 2.49 0.22
C ALA A 41 5.40 3.26 -0.65
N GLN A 42 4.33 2.59 -1.13
CA GLN A 42 3.24 3.19 -1.88
C GLN A 42 1.97 3.25 -1.00
N PRO A 43 1.62 4.42 -0.42
CA PRO A 43 0.42 4.55 0.39
C PRO A 43 -0.87 4.28 -0.40
N SER A 44 -1.77 3.51 0.21
CA SER A 44 -3.08 3.12 -0.30
C SER A 44 -3.94 2.65 0.86
N LEU A 45 -4.99 3.41 1.20
CA LEU A 45 -5.93 3.08 2.28
C LEU A 45 -6.66 1.76 1.99
N CYS A 46 -6.96 1.48 0.72
CA CYS A 46 -7.54 0.21 0.28
C CYS A 46 -6.67 -0.97 0.70
N MET A 47 -5.36 -0.93 0.37
CA MET A 47 -4.45 -2.01 0.75
C MET A 47 -4.30 -2.10 2.27
N ALA A 48 -4.19 -0.96 2.96
CA ALA A 48 -3.98 -0.94 4.40
C ALA A 48 -5.17 -1.54 5.19
N ARG A 49 -6.41 -1.34 4.71
CA ARG A 49 -7.61 -1.99 5.27
C ARG A 49 -7.52 -3.52 5.19
N HIS A 50 -7.17 -4.06 4.02
CA HIS A 50 -7.02 -5.50 3.86
C HIS A 50 -5.86 -6.06 4.66
N LEU A 51 -4.73 -5.35 4.72
CA LEU A 51 -3.58 -5.76 5.52
C LEU A 51 -3.92 -5.77 7.02
N ARG A 52 -4.63 -4.75 7.53
CA ARG A 52 -5.11 -4.70 8.91
C ARG A 52 -6.05 -5.87 9.21
N ALA A 53 -7.06 -6.11 8.37
CA ALA A 53 -8.02 -7.20 8.56
C ALA A 53 -7.34 -8.59 8.54
N TYR A 54 -6.32 -8.77 7.70
CA TYR A 54 -5.51 -9.98 7.69
C TYR A 54 -4.69 -10.16 8.98
N LEU A 55 -4.03 -9.10 9.45
CA LEU A 55 -3.20 -9.17 10.66
C LEU A 55 -4.02 -9.28 11.96
N GLU A 56 -5.18 -8.63 12.04
CA GLU A 56 -6.02 -8.63 13.24
C GLU A 56 -6.94 -9.85 13.32
N HIS A 57 -7.49 -10.30 12.18
CA HIS A 57 -8.56 -11.29 12.16
C HIS A 57 -8.27 -12.49 11.25
N GLY A 58 -7.12 -12.51 10.55
CA GLY A 58 -6.85 -13.54 9.53
C GLY A 58 -7.78 -13.45 8.32
N THR A 59 -8.50 -12.34 8.14
CA THR A 59 -9.45 -12.19 7.04
C THR A 59 -8.70 -12.06 5.72
N MET A 60 -9.02 -12.95 4.78
CA MET A 60 -8.43 -12.95 3.45
C MET A 60 -9.32 -12.14 2.48
N PRO A 61 -8.73 -11.33 1.57
CA PRO A 61 -9.50 -10.65 0.53
C PRO A 61 -9.93 -11.62 -0.58
N ASP A 62 -10.56 -11.08 -1.62
CA ASP A 62 -10.84 -11.80 -2.85
C ASP A 62 -9.57 -12.36 -3.50
N TYR A 63 -9.75 -13.33 -4.40
CA TYR A 63 -8.64 -14.04 -5.06
C TYR A 63 -7.54 -13.11 -5.60
N HIS A 64 -7.97 -12.01 -6.22
CA HIS A 64 -7.12 -10.92 -6.67
C HIS A 64 -7.86 -9.61 -6.46
N THR A 65 -7.36 -8.79 -5.52
CA THR A 65 -7.91 -7.47 -5.21
C THR A 65 -6.98 -6.40 -5.75
N VAL A 66 -7.54 -5.39 -6.42
CA VAL A 66 -6.77 -4.28 -7.01
C VAL A 66 -7.13 -2.98 -6.29
N CYS A 67 -6.11 -2.30 -5.77
CA CYS A 67 -6.21 -1.05 -5.04
C CYS A 67 -5.48 0.06 -5.81
N ASP A 68 -6.03 1.27 -5.80
CA ASP A 68 -5.35 2.46 -6.31
C ASP A 68 -4.41 3.08 -5.26
N GLY A 69 -3.39 3.81 -5.70
CA GLY A 69 -2.51 4.58 -4.82
C GLY A 69 -3.17 5.87 -4.35
N ASP A 70 -2.94 6.24 -3.08
CA ASP A 70 -3.55 7.42 -2.46
C ASP A 70 -2.86 8.74 -2.84
N ARG A 71 -1.68 8.68 -3.46
CA ARG A 71 -0.86 9.84 -3.80
C ARG A 71 -0.48 9.86 -5.28
N PRO A 72 -0.48 11.04 -5.93
CA PRO A 72 0.10 11.17 -7.26
C PRO A 72 1.62 10.98 -7.19
N TYR A 73 2.21 10.39 -8.24
CA TYR A 73 3.67 10.23 -8.36
C TYR A 73 4.40 11.57 -8.42
N PHE A 74 3.85 12.49 -9.19
CA PHE A 74 4.38 13.82 -9.38
C PHE A 74 3.42 14.79 -8.72
N HIS A 75 3.92 15.58 -7.79
CA HIS A 75 3.18 16.74 -7.34
C HIS A 75 3.13 17.72 -8.52
N PRO A 76 1.94 18.19 -8.92
CA PRO A 76 1.88 19.29 -9.85
C PRO A 76 2.70 20.44 -9.26
N HIS A 77 3.67 20.95 -10.03
CA HIS A 77 4.24 22.26 -9.76
C HIS A 77 3.10 23.27 -9.97
N GLU A 78 2.35 23.57 -8.89
CA GLU A 78 1.80 24.89 -8.55
C GLU A 78 0.58 24.84 -7.60
N THR A 79 0.82 25.42 -6.41
CA THR A 79 0.02 26.49 -5.79
C THR A 79 -1.44 26.26 -5.40
N LYS A 80 -1.87 25.07 -4.99
CA LYS A 80 -2.98 24.96 -4.03
C LYS A 80 -2.67 23.86 -3.02
N MET A 81 -2.39 24.26 -1.78
CA MET A 81 -2.42 23.34 -0.65
C MET A 81 -3.81 22.71 -0.64
N SER A 82 -3.90 21.45 -1.05
CA SER A 82 -5.04 20.61 -0.72
C SER A 82 -5.25 20.72 0.79
N PRO A 83 -6.50 20.80 1.29
CA PRO A 83 -6.74 20.89 2.71
C PRO A 83 -5.93 19.78 3.38
N ARG A 84 -5.07 20.18 4.33
CA ARG A 84 -4.51 19.24 5.30
C ARG A 84 -5.74 18.54 5.87
N HIS A 85 -5.98 17.28 5.49
CA HIS A 85 -7.04 16.51 6.12
C HIS A 85 -6.77 16.60 7.62
N VAL A 86 -7.76 17.18 8.32
CA VAL A 86 -7.71 17.40 9.75
C VAL A 86 -7.30 16.09 10.40
N ALA A 87 -6.32 16.17 11.29
CA ALA A 87 -5.85 15.00 12.01
C ALA A 87 -7.00 14.43 12.85
N GLY A 88 -7.63 13.37 12.31
CA GLY A 88 -8.05 12.16 13.00
C GLY A 88 -9.25 12.24 13.94
N GLU A 89 -10.41 11.80 13.45
CA GLU A 89 -11.45 11.19 14.31
C GLU A 89 -11.75 9.74 13.90
N THR A 90 -11.65 9.40 12.61
CA THR A 90 -12.00 8.05 12.13
C THR A 90 -10.84 7.06 12.19
N ASP A 91 -11.16 5.77 12.22
CA ASP A 91 -10.18 4.69 12.17
C ASP A 91 -9.40 4.68 10.84
N ASP A 92 -10.05 5.05 9.73
CA ASP A 92 -9.40 5.15 8.43
C ASP A 92 -8.34 6.26 8.39
N ASP A 93 -8.57 7.39 9.07
CA ASP A 93 -7.58 8.46 9.18
C ASP A 93 -6.34 7.99 9.94
N LYS A 94 -6.53 7.19 11.00
CA LYS A 94 -5.43 6.60 11.78
C LYS A 94 -4.63 5.60 10.94
N ILE A 95 -5.32 4.71 10.22
CA ILE A 95 -4.67 3.74 9.31
C ILE A 95 -3.86 4.48 8.25
N ARG A 96 -4.46 5.49 7.61
CA ARG A 96 -3.79 6.28 6.59
C ARG A 96 -2.57 6.99 7.18
N ALA A 97 -2.70 7.66 8.33
CA ALA A 97 -1.58 8.32 8.98
C ALA A 97 -0.43 7.35 9.31
N ALA A 98 -0.73 6.16 9.82
CA ALA A 98 0.26 5.12 10.10
C ALA A 98 0.99 4.67 8.83
N GLN A 99 0.25 4.44 7.74
CA GLN A 99 0.84 4.06 6.46
C GLN A 99 1.74 5.16 5.89
N LEU A 100 1.33 6.42 5.99
CA LEU A 100 2.17 7.55 5.59
C LEU A 100 3.46 7.60 6.40
N ALA A 101 3.38 7.41 7.71
CA ALA A 101 4.56 7.35 8.57
C ALA A 101 5.52 6.21 8.17
N MET A 102 4.97 5.02 7.85
CA MET A 102 5.76 3.87 7.38
C MET A 102 6.46 4.15 6.03
N SER A 103 5.76 4.79 5.09
CA SER A 103 6.32 5.11 3.78
C SER A 103 7.51 6.09 3.84
N GLU A 104 7.61 6.89 4.91
CA GLU A 104 8.65 7.91 5.08
C GLU A 104 9.81 7.48 6.01
N VAL A 105 9.82 6.23 6.50
CA VAL A 105 10.85 5.71 7.44
C VAL A 105 12.28 5.88 6.91
N ALA A 106 12.49 5.75 5.60
CA ALA A 106 13.79 5.96 4.96
C ALA A 106 14.27 7.43 4.98
N ARG A 107 13.37 8.42 5.12
CA ARG A 107 13.73 9.83 5.30
C ARG A 107 14.14 10.12 6.74
N TRP A 108 13.55 9.42 7.71
CA TRP A 108 13.90 9.54 9.13
C TRP A 108 15.35 9.13 9.44
N ARG A 109 15.84 8.07 8.78
CA ARG A 109 17.23 7.60 8.97
C ARG A 109 18.31 8.52 8.37
N ARG A 110 17.96 9.36 7.38
CA ARG A 110 18.90 10.27 6.70
C ARG A 110 19.08 11.64 7.38
N ARG A 111 18.30 11.95 8.42
CA ARG A 111 18.36 13.21 9.18
C ARG A 111 19.13 13.10 10.50
N ARG A 112 19.84 11.99 10.74
CA ARG A 112 20.77 11.82 11.86
C ARG A 112 22.19 11.83 11.36
#